data_AF-A0A2H1GA90-F1
#
_entry.id   AF-A0A2H1GA90-F1
#
_cell.length_a   1.000
_cell.length_b   1.000
_cell.length_c   1.000
_cell.angle_alpha   90.00
_cell.angle_beta   90.00
_cell.angle_gamma   90.00
#
_symmetry.space_group_name_H-M   'P 1'
#
loop_
_entity.id
_entity.type
_entity.pdbx_description
1 polymer ?
#
loop_
_entity_poly.entity_id
_entity_poly.type
_entity_poly.pdbx_seq_one_letter_code
_entity_poly.pdbx_strand_id
1 'polypeptide(L)'
;MTTTTTTTALTFTLPDGTSTVTIRPTQKAAPSEEPSQDTAPSKKDSNHEVYLNDHLIATWVIDPSVKTRVSPAQVLDERAEFDSVRHLVLSSRRSNDNGVCNGNGVSNGNGVSNGNGVSNGNGVSNGNGVSNGNGVSNENGVSNGNGISNRDGIHSVEAHSKGELENTWISIYALWLLHHDLDVIPITPPSSATTTYLLATGLAAPSPFESATESSGRTLLLAREAFWQGAGTPDNLSWLRSRPEASIPGFNSHLGAFASQMSFTRRGNVCTTHPLRPQKPAPGTVVYSRYIVEVGQLLQLVHIDASNPVHFSAYARWQNSDRVNHGWRERGPDEKHAAYLESQRIDPHTMSLIFLWDGEPAGYSEVGWAKEDNTACFVSSNCGIHIGEFDQLSHILVGEESFRGGKRYQAVATSIKHLCFLRDPRTTQVIAEPRFDLPSVPIQARFLPQERKKRVQLPHKQAVLFALRRERFFQEGHFY
;
A
#
# COMPACT_ATOMS: atom_id res chain seq x y z
N MET A 1 -19.87 3.93 -30.04
CA MET A 1 -20.17 2.66 -29.33
C MET A 1 -19.63 2.78 -27.93
N THR A 2 -20.45 2.58 -26.89
CA THR A 2 -20.00 2.53 -25.50
C THR A 2 -19.47 1.14 -25.19
N THR A 3 -18.16 1.01 -24.92
CA THR A 3 -17.58 -0.23 -24.41
C THR A 3 -18.01 -0.43 -22.96
N THR A 4 -19.02 -1.27 -22.76
CA THR A 4 -19.44 -1.72 -21.43
C THR A 4 -18.34 -2.61 -20.86
N THR A 5 -17.48 -2.07 -19.99
CA THR A 5 -16.52 -2.88 -19.23
C THR A 5 -17.27 -3.75 -18.23
N THR A 6 -17.62 -4.96 -18.64
CA THR A 6 -17.99 -6.06 -17.73
C THR A 6 -16.74 -6.50 -16.97
N THR A 7 -16.40 -5.75 -15.92
CA THR A 7 -15.30 -6.08 -15.02
C THR A 7 -15.62 -7.38 -14.28
N THR A 8 -14.97 -8.46 -14.68
CA THR A 8 -15.22 -9.82 -14.18
C THR A 8 -14.95 -9.93 -12.68
N ALA A 9 -15.70 -10.81 -12.00
CA ALA A 9 -15.44 -11.11 -10.59
C ALA A 9 -14.14 -11.92 -10.43
N LEU A 10 -13.24 -11.49 -9.55
CA LEU A 10 -11.94 -12.14 -9.32
C LEU A 10 -12.03 -13.04 -8.09
N THR A 11 -11.76 -14.34 -8.26
CA THR A 11 -11.92 -15.36 -7.19
C THR A 11 -10.60 -16.08 -6.89
N PHE A 12 -10.06 -15.90 -5.69
CA PHE A 12 -8.84 -16.57 -5.21
C PHE A 12 -9.22 -17.76 -4.32
N THR A 13 -8.59 -18.92 -4.51
CA THR A 13 -8.79 -20.09 -3.62
C THR A 13 -7.72 -20.13 -2.54
N LEU A 14 -8.13 -20.47 -1.31
CA LEU A 14 -7.28 -20.58 -0.12
C LEU A 14 -6.82 -22.03 0.13
N PRO A 15 -5.86 -22.28 1.06
CA PRO A 15 -5.19 -23.59 1.19
C PRO A 15 -6.06 -24.74 1.69
N ASP A 16 -7.27 -24.44 2.19
CA ASP A 16 -8.26 -25.44 2.60
C ASP A 16 -9.04 -26.02 1.39
N GLY A 17 -8.72 -25.57 0.17
CA GLY A 17 -9.34 -26.03 -1.08
C GLY A 17 -10.84 -25.74 -1.20
N THR A 18 -11.39 -24.96 -0.27
CA THR A 18 -12.84 -24.77 -0.09
C THR A 18 -13.22 -23.34 0.21
N SER A 19 -12.32 -22.54 0.79
CA SER A 19 -12.51 -21.11 0.97
C SER A 19 -12.03 -20.31 -0.24
N THR A 20 -12.86 -19.37 -0.66
CA THR A 20 -12.66 -18.52 -1.84
C THR A 20 -12.90 -17.05 -1.50
N VAL A 21 -12.00 -16.17 -1.91
CA VAL A 21 -12.19 -14.71 -1.83
C VAL A 21 -12.56 -14.16 -3.20
N THR A 22 -13.78 -13.65 -3.31
CA THR A 22 -14.36 -13.14 -4.57
C THR A 22 -14.55 -11.63 -4.49
N ILE A 23 -13.96 -10.84 -5.38
CA ILE A 23 -14.35 -9.42 -5.56
C ILE A 23 -15.37 -9.27 -6.68
N ARG A 24 -16.41 -8.47 -6.42
CA ARG A 24 -17.38 -7.99 -7.42
C ARG A 24 -17.37 -6.45 -7.41
N PRO A 25 -17.21 -5.76 -8.55
CA PRO A 25 -17.56 -4.35 -8.64
C PRO A 25 -19.08 -4.22 -8.55
N THR A 26 -19.59 -3.28 -7.77
CA THR A 26 -21.04 -3.10 -7.60
C THR A 26 -21.68 -2.77 -8.94
N GLN A 27 -22.57 -3.62 -9.44
CA GLN A 27 -23.41 -3.23 -10.57
C GLN A 27 -24.39 -2.16 -10.09
N LYS A 28 -24.37 -0.99 -10.75
CA LYS A 28 -25.40 0.02 -10.53
C LYS A 28 -26.73 -0.58 -10.99
N ALA A 29 -27.74 -0.64 -10.11
CA ALA A 29 -29.07 -1.06 -10.49
C ALA A 29 -29.55 -0.26 -11.71
N ALA A 30 -30.13 -0.94 -12.69
CA ALA A 30 -30.64 -0.27 -13.89
C ALA A 30 -31.72 0.75 -13.48
N PRO A 31 -31.67 2.00 -13.98
CA PRO A 31 -32.71 2.97 -13.67
C PRO A 31 -34.03 2.50 -14.25
N SER A 32 -35.07 2.43 -13.41
CA SER A 32 -36.46 2.35 -13.85
C SER A 32 -36.82 3.58 -14.71
N GLU A 33 -37.73 3.40 -15.64
CA GLU A 33 -37.99 4.34 -16.73
C GLU A 33 -38.54 5.70 -16.25
N GLU A 34 -37.80 6.78 -16.47
CA GLU A 34 -38.18 7.91 -17.35
C GLU A 34 -37.07 8.99 -17.44
N PRO A 35 -36.92 9.72 -18.55
CA PRO A 35 -35.83 10.69 -18.74
C PRO A 35 -36.23 12.15 -18.43
N SER A 36 -35.98 12.63 -17.21
CA SER A 36 -35.93 14.07 -16.93
C SER A 36 -34.61 14.69 -17.44
N GLN A 37 -34.69 15.85 -18.11
CA GLN A 37 -33.51 16.61 -18.56
C GLN A 37 -32.84 17.39 -17.41
N ASP A 38 -31.63 17.90 -17.65
CA ASP A 38 -30.78 18.68 -16.73
C ASP A 38 -30.28 17.99 -15.45
N THR A 39 -29.47 16.93 -15.64
CA THR A 39 -28.31 16.70 -14.76
C THR A 39 -27.04 16.45 -15.56
N ALA A 40 -25.96 17.16 -15.25
CA ALA A 40 -24.63 16.86 -15.79
C ALA A 40 -24.12 15.49 -15.26
N PRO A 41 -23.35 14.71 -16.04
CA PRO A 41 -22.91 13.39 -15.62
C PRO A 41 -22.01 13.47 -14.38
N SER A 42 -22.41 12.83 -13.30
CA SER A 42 -21.60 12.75 -12.08
C SER A 42 -20.28 12.04 -12.37
N LYS A 43 -19.21 12.47 -11.70
CA LYS A 43 -17.96 11.69 -11.69
C LYS A 43 -18.24 10.39 -10.95
N LYS A 44 -17.74 9.28 -11.50
CA LYS A 44 -18.06 7.94 -11.02
C LYS A 44 -17.31 7.65 -9.73
N ASP A 45 -18.06 7.37 -8.67
CA ASP A 45 -17.63 6.45 -7.62
C ASP A 45 -17.45 5.06 -8.24
N SER A 46 -16.46 4.30 -7.77
CA SER A 46 -16.37 2.86 -8.04
C SER A 46 -16.29 2.08 -6.74
N ASN A 47 -17.34 1.30 -6.47
CA ASN A 47 -17.47 0.51 -5.25
C ASN A 47 -17.16 -0.95 -5.56
N HIS A 48 -16.36 -1.58 -4.70
CA HIS A 48 -15.93 -2.97 -4.84
C HIS A 48 -16.32 -3.76 -3.60
N GLU A 49 -17.13 -4.79 -3.79
CA GLU A 49 -17.58 -5.71 -2.75
C GLU A 49 -16.65 -6.91 -2.70
N VAL A 50 -16.06 -7.14 -1.54
CA VAL A 50 -15.20 -8.28 -1.25
C VAL A 50 -16.03 -9.33 -0.51
N TYR A 51 -16.03 -10.55 -1.01
CA TYR A 51 -16.72 -11.70 -0.44
C TYR A 51 -15.73 -12.77 -0.01
N LEU A 52 -16.02 -13.49 1.07
CA LEU A 52 -15.39 -14.76 1.43
C LEU A 52 -16.48 -15.82 1.44
N ASN A 53 -16.42 -16.81 0.53
CA ASN A 53 -17.44 -17.84 0.36
C ASN A 53 -18.86 -17.25 0.24
N ASP A 54 -19.02 -16.29 -0.69
CA ASP A 54 -20.25 -15.51 -0.92
C ASP A 54 -20.79 -14.67 0.26
N HIS A 55 -20.09 -14.61 1.39
CA HIS A 55 -20.38 -13.63 2.46
C HIS A 55 -19.63 -12.31 2.22
N LEU A 56 -20.36 -11.19 2.12
CA LEU A 56 -19.77 -9.84 2.03
C LEU A 56 -18.95 -9.53 3.29
N ILE A 57 -17.65 -9.30 3.12
CA ILE A 57 -16.68 -9.03 4.21
C ILE A 57 -16.14 -7.59 4.18
N ALA A 58 -16.19 -6.90 3.03
CA ALA A 58 -15.83 -5.48 2.94
C ALA A 58 -16.46 -4.82 1.70
N THR A 59 -16.74 -3.52 1.78
CA THR A 59 -17.08 -2.68 0.62
C THR A 59 -16.08 -1.53 0.51
N TRP A 60 -15.47 -1.38 -0.66
CA TRP A 60 -14.37 -0.47 -0.95
C TRP A 60 -14.81 0.62 -1.93
N VAL A 61 -15.11 1.81 -1.41
CA VAL A 61 -15.52 2.98 -2.21
C VAL A 61 -14.27 3.76 -2.66
N ILE A 62 -14.12 3.95 -3.97
CA ILE A 62 -13.10 4.82 -4.56
C ILE A 62 -13.78 6.09 -5.07
N ASP A 63 -13.80 7.14 -4.25
CA ASP A 63 -14.12 8.51 -4.70
C ASP A 63 -12.83 9.21 -5.19
N PRO A 64 -12.70 9.54 -6.49
CA PRO A 64 -11.57 10.27 -7.04
C PRO A 64 -11.63 11.79 -6.81
N SER A 65 -12.65 12.29 -6.11
CA SER A 65 -12.98 13.73 -6.00
C SER A 65 -12.81 14.34 -4.61
N VAL A 66 -12.54 13.54 -3.57
CA VAL A 66 -12.41 13.97 -2.16
C VAL A 66 -11.62 15.26 -1.98
N LYS A 67 -12.37 16.37 -1.87
CA LYS A 67 -11.92 17.65 -1.31
C LYS A 67 -12.80 17.92 -0.11
N THR A 68 -12.30 17.58 1.07
CA THR A 68 -13.02 17.65 2.34
C THR A 68 -13.65 19.03 2.57
N ARG A 69 -14.99 19.07 2.58
CA ARG A 69 -15.80 20.15 3.13
C ARG A 69 -16.80 19.56 4.10
N VAL A 70 -16.67 19.91 5.37
CA VAL A 70 -17.74 19.84 6.36
C VAL A 70 -17.82 21.22 7.01
N SER A 71 -19.02 21.69 7.36
CA SER A 71 -19.20 22.98 8.04
C SER A 71 -19.59 22.75 9.52
N PRO A 72 -19.28 23.66 10.46
CA PRO A 72 -19.33 23.37 11.90
C PRO A 72 -20.73 23.20 12.55
N ALA A 73 -21.79 22.98 11.76
CA ALA A 73 -23.17 23.31 12.15
C ALA A 73 -24.13 22.13 12.38
N GLN A 74 -23.70 20.87 12.22
CA GLN A 74 -24.61 19.70 12.19
C GLN A 74 -24.46 18.71 13.38
N VAL A 75 -23.92 19.15 14.53
CA VAL A 75 -23.54 18.26 15.66
C VAL A 75 -24.64 18.18 16.74
N LEU A 76 -25.89 18.59 16.46
CA LEU A 76 -26.98 18.66 17.45
C LEU A 76 -28.35 18.26 16.88
N ASP A 77 -28.50 17.00 16.45
CA ASP A 77 -29.80 16.32 16.42
C ASP A 77 -29.60 14.83 16.79
N GLU A 78 -30.44 14.31 17.68
CA GLU A 78 -30.44 12.90 18.11
C GLU A 78 -31.30 12.01 17.18
N ARG A 79 -31.75 12.54 16.05
CA ARG A 79 -32.59 11.85 15.04
C ARG A 79 -32.01 11.85 13.62
N ALA A 80 -30.73 12.17 13.44
CA ALA A 80 -30.05 11.97 12.16
C ALA A 80 -30.00 10.46 11.82
N GLU A 81 -30.56 10.06 10.67
CA GLU A 81 -30.33 8.73 10.12
C GLU A 81 -28.84 8.60 9.72
N PHE A 82 -28.24 7.46 10.04
CA PHE A 82 -26.78 7.28 9.93
C PHE A 82 -26.34 7.06 8.48
N ASP A 83 -25.91 8.12 7.81
CA ASP A 83 -25.14 8.00 6.56
C ASP A 83 -23.81 7.24 6.83
N SER A 84 -23.77 5.98 6.42
CA SER A 84 -22.97 4.96 7.11
C SER A 84 -21.54 4.84 6.59
N VAL A 85 -20.62 5.65 7.12
CA VAL A 85 -19.18 5.50 6.87
C VAL A 85 -18.61 4.29 7.63
N ARG A 86 -18.58 3.15 6.91
CA ARG A 86 -18.03 1.83 7.27
C ARG A 86 -18.52 1.23 8.60
N HIS A 87 -19.18 0.06 8.52
CA HIS A 87 -19.47 -0.80 9.66
C HIS A 87 -19.21 -2.26 9.27
N LEU A 88 -18.56 -3.05 10.13
CA LEU A 88 -18.17 -4.44 9.86
C LEU A 88 -18.91 -5.39 10.82
N VAL A 89 -19.61 -6.39 10.28
CA VAL A 89 -20.44 -7.35 11.05
C VAL A 89 -20.25 -8.75 10.48
N LEU A 90 -20.15 -9.77 11.35
CA LEU A 90 -19.84 -11.15 10.97
C LEU A 90 -20.96 -12.13 11.38
N SER A 91 -21.24 -13.13 10.53
CA SER A 91 -22.10 -14.29 10.81
C SER A 91 -21.64 -15.53 10.00
N SER A 92 -22.25 -16.72 10.12
CA SER A 92 -21.47 -17.98 9.96
C SER A 92 -22.18 -19.25 9.41
N ARG A 93 -21.40 -20.02 8.59
CA ARG A 93 -21.40 -21.50 8.34
C ARG A 93 -22.09 -22.12 7.09
N ARG A 94 -21.26 -22.77 6.21
CA ARG A 94 -21.41 -24.10 5.50
C ARG A 94 -22.56 -24.30 4.46
N SER A 95 -22.48 -25.12 3.38
CA SER A 95 -21.40 -25.92 2.73
C SER A 95 -21.84 -26.60 1.38
N ASN A 96 -20.89 -26.82 0.44
CA ASN A 96 -20.74 -27.85 -0.66
C ASN A 96 -21.91 -28.28 -1.60
N ASP A 97 -21.68 -28.42 -2.93
CA ASP A 97 -21.19 -29.66 -3.62
C ASP A 97 -21.02 -29.55 -5.18
N ASN A 98 -20.68 -30.67 -5.88
CA ASN A 98 -20.13 -30.80 -7.26
C ASN A 98 -21.14 -31.27 -8.36
N GLY A 99 -20.87 -31.34 -9.69
CA GLY A 99 -19.75 -30.94 -10.59
C GLY A 99 -19.77 -31.65 -11.99
N VAL A 100 -19.19 -31.08 -13.08
CA VAL A 100 -19.05 -31.67 -14.46
C VAL A 100 -17.72 -31.23 -15.12
N CYS A 101 -17.11 -32.03 -16.00
CA CYS A 101 -15.73 -31.82 -16.51
C CYS A 101 -15.58 -31.34 -17.98
N ASN A 102 -14.69 -30.36 -18.18
CA ASN A 102 -14.04 -29.99 -19.46
C ASN A 102 -12.52 -30.10 -19.24
N GLY A 103 -11.79 -30.87 -20.06
CA GLY A 103 -10.35 -31.06 -19.85
C GLY A 103 -9.69 -32.11 -20.75
N ASN A 104 -8.40 -32.38 -20.48
CA ASN A 104 -7.54 -33.27 -21.28
C ASN A 104 -8.10 -34.71 -21.36
N GLY A 105 -7.93 -35.36 -22.51
CA GLY A 105 -8.44 -36.73 -22.73
C GLY A 105 -7.65 -37.55 -23.76
N VAL A 106 -7.79 -38.86 -23.69
CA VAL A 106 -7.22 -39.84 -24.63
C VAL A 106 -8.36 -40.63 -25.27
N SER A 107 -8.41 -40.68 -26.60
CA SER A 107 -9.49 -41.34 -27.34
C SER A 107 -8.95 -42.35 -28.35
N ASN A 108 -9.49 -43.56 -28.29
CA ASN A 108 -9.15 -44.65 -29.21
C ASN A 108 -10.20 -44.75 -30.32
N GLY A 109 -10.08 -43.87 -31.33
CA GLY A 109 -11.01 -43.74 -32.44
C GLY A 109 -11.03 -42.32 -33.02
N ASN A 110 -12.00 -42.04 -33.90
CA ASN A 110 -12.25 -40.68 -34.37
C ASN A 110 -12.83 -39.82 -33.24
N GLY A 111 -12.31 -38.61 -33.03
CA GLY A 111 -12.76 -37.73 -31.96
C GLY A 111 -12.37 -36.27 -32.18
N VAL A 112 -12.94 -35.39 -31.35
CA VAL A 112 -12.72 -33.93 -31.34
C VAL A 112 -12.39 -33.50 -29.92
N SER A 113 -11.35 -32.67 -29.75
CA SER A 113 -10.94 -32.14 -28.44
C SER A 113 -10.65 -30.64 -28.52
N ASN A 114 -11.05 -29.93 -27.46
CA ASN A 114 -10.76 -28.51 -27.25
C ASN A 114 -9.90 -28.41 -25.98
N GLY A 115 -8.59 -28.24 -26.14
CA GLY A 115 -7.57 -28.55 -25.13
C GLY A 115 -6.61 -29.65 -25.61
N ASN A 116 -5.79 -30.18 -24.70
CA ASN A 116 -4.75 -31.15 -25.05
C ASN A 116 -5.31 -32.57 -25.18
N GLY A 117 -4.95 -33.28 -26.24
CA GLY A 117 -5.47 -34.63 -26.51
C GLY A 117 -4.56 -35.48 -27.38
N VAL A 118 -4.71 -36.81 -27.25
CA VAL A 118 -3.95 -37.80 -28.01
C VAL A 118 -4.93 -38.72 -28.74
N SER A 119 -4.74 -38.86 -30.06
CA SER A 119 -5.59 -39.68 -30.93
C SER A 119 -4.79 -40.58 -31.87
N ASN A 120 -5.29 -41.80 -32.07
CA ASN A 120 -4.69 -42.83 -32.93
C ASN A 120 -5.69 -43.18 -34.03
N GLY A 121 -5.64 -42.46 -35.15
CA GLY A 121 -6.70 -42.41 -36.17
C GLY A 121 -6.78 -41.03 -36.85
N ASN A 122 -7.93 -40.71 -37.44
CA ASN A 122 -8.18 -39.39 -38.01
C ASN A 122 -8.79 -38.46 -36.95
N GLY A 123 -8.32 -37.21 -36.84
CA GLY A 123 -8.78 -36.28 -35.80
C GLY A 123 -8.51 -34.81 -36.06
N VAL A 124 -9.23 -33.96 -35.33
CA VAL A 124 -9.12 -32.49 -35.37
C VAL A 124 -9.01 -31.96 -33.95
N SER A 125 -8.05 -31.07 -33.69
CA SER A 125 -7.79 -30.50 -32.37
C SER A 125 -7.61 -28.97 -32.39
N ASN A 126 -8.17 -28.33 -31.37
CA ASN A 126 -7.97 -26.92 -31.08
C ASN A 126 -7.29 -26.84 -29.70
N GLY A 127 -5.97 -26.62 -29.70
CA GLY A 127 -5.08 -26.91 -28.57
C GLY A 127 -3.85 -27.73 -28.98
N ASN A 128 -3.00 -28.11 -28.02
CA ASN A 128 -1.79 -28.89 -28.26
C ASN A 128 -2.14 -30.40 -28.39
N GLY A 129 -2.28 -30.88 -29.62
CA GLY A 129 -2.65 -32.27 -29.91
C GLY A 129 -1.48 -33.13 -30.42
N VAL A 130 -1.52 -34.43 -30.13
CA VAL A 130 -0.64 -35.43 -30.76
C VAL A 130 -1.49 -36.43 -31.54
N SER A 131 -1.27 -36.54 -32.85
CA SER A 131 -2.05 -37.40 -33.74
C SER A 131 -1.18 -38.36 -34.55
N ASN A 132 -1.61 -39.62 -34.61
CA ASN A 132 -0.96 -40.69 -35.36
C ASN A 132 -1.93 -41.15 -36.47
N GLY A 133 -1.86 -40.48 -37.63
CA GLY A 133 -2.85 -40.57 -38.72
C GLY A 133 -2.94 -39.27 -39.52
N ASN A 134 -4.03 -39.06 -40.26
CA ASN A 134 -4.31 -37.79 -40.94
C ASN A 134 -5.06 -36.84 -39.98
N GLY A 135 -4.59 -35.60 -39.82
CA GLY A 135 -5.24 -34.67 -38.90
C GLY A 135 -4.89 -33.20 -39.12
N VAL A 136 -5.62 -32.33 -38.43
CA VAL A 136 -5.50 -30.88 -38.49
C VAL A 136 -5.44 -30.33 -37.06
N SER A 137 -4.45 -29.48 -36.77
CA SER A 137 -4.25 -28.85 -35.46
C SER A 137 -4.10 -27.34 -35.60
N ASN A 138 -4.87 -26.58 -34.82
CA ASN A 138 -4.93 -25.11 -34.93
C ASN A 138 -3.94 -24.37 -34.01
N GLU A 139 -3.09 -25.10 -33.27
CA GLU A 139 -2.06 -24.58 -32.36
C GLU A 139 -0.78 -25.46 -32.41
N ASN A 140 -0.02 -25.60 -31.31
CA ASN A 140 1.24 -26.35 -31.23
C ASN A 140 1.02 -27.89 -31.26
N GLY A 141 0.55 -28.42 -32.38
CA GLY A 141 0.37 -29.86 -32.59
C GLY A 141 1.64 -30.59 -33.06
N VAL A 142 1.66 -31.91 -32.86
CA VAL A 142 2.63 -32.83 -33.50
C VAL A 142 1.86 -33.96 -34.18
N SER A 143 1.86 -33.97 -35.51
CA SER A 143 1.17 -34.95 -36.35
C SER A 143 2.16 -35.84 -37.10
N ASN A 144 2.09 -37.15 -36.90
CA ASN A 144 2.94 -38.12 -37.60
C ASN A 144 2.19 -38.70 -38.83
N GLY A 145 2.14 -37.93 -39.92
CA GLY A 145 1.36 -38.22 -41.13
C GLY A 145 1.30 -37.02 -42.07
N ASN A 146 0.42 -37.06 -43.08
CA ASN A 146 0.22 -35.97 -44.05
C ASN A 146 -0.63 -34.82 -43.45
N GLY A 147 -0.15 -34.21 -42.36
CA GLY A 147 -0.84 -33.16 -41.61
C GLY A 147 -0.50 -31.73 -42.05
N ILE A 148 -1.30 -30.77 -41.56
CA ILE A 148 -1.09 -29.32 -41.72
C ILE A 148 -1.18 -28.65 -40.34
N SER A 149 -0.26 -27.73 -40.06
CA SER A 149 -0.25 -26.89 -38.87
C SER A 149 0.03 -25.41 -39.23
N ASN A 150 -0.45 -24.49 -38.41
CA ASN A 150 -0.25 -23.05 -38.56
C ASN A 150 0.22 -22.45 -37.23
N ARG A 151 1.13 -21.46 -37.25
CA ARG A 151 1.79 -20.98 -36.03
C ARG A 151 2.37 -19.57 -36.18
N ASP A 152 1.81 -18.62 -35.42
CA ASP A 152 2.34 -17.26 -35.30
C ASP A 152 3.11 -17.06 -33.99
N GLY A 153 4.04 -16.10 -34.00
CA GLY A 153 4.86 -15.71 -32.84
C GLY A 153 4.41 -14.39 -32.21
N ILE A 154 5.11 -14.00 -31.13
CA ILE A 154 4.76 -12.91 -30.18
C ILE A 154 3.64 -13.34 -29.21
N HIS A 155 4.02 -13.61 -27.96
CA HIS A 155 3.05 -13.74 -26.87
C HIS A 155 2.44 -12.35 -26.56
N SER A 156 1.22 -12.10 -27.02
CA SER A 156 0.34 -11.16 -26.34
C SER A 156 -0.01 -11.75 -24.98
N VAL A 157 0.68 -11.30 -23.93
CA VAL A 157 0.17 -11.46 -22.56
C VAL A 157 -1.18 -10.75 -22.51
N GLU A 158 -2.22 -11.42 -22.02
CA GLU A 158 -3.52 -10.79 -21.82
C GLU A 158 -3.34 -9.59 -20.87
N ALA A 159 -3.46 -8.39 -21.43
CA ALA A 159 -3.26 -7.16 -20.68
C ALA A 159 -4.47 -6.97 -19.76
N HIS A 160 -4.25 -7.09 -18.44
CA HIS A 160 -5.24 -6.71 -17.44
C HIS A 160 -5.84 -5.35 -17.80
N SER A 161 -7.16 -5.22 -17.76
CA SER A 161 -7.74 -3.90 -17.64
C SER A 161 -7.26 -3.26 -16.33
N LYS A 162 -7.12 -1.94 -16.32
CA LYS A 162 -6.67 -1.20 -15.12
C LYS A 162 -7.52 -1.54 -13.88
N GLY A 163 -8.82 -1.79 -14.06
CA GLY A 163 -9.73 -2.19 -12.99
C GLY A 163 -9.46 -3.58 -12.41
N GLU A 164 -9.04 -4.56 -13.21
CA GLU A 164 -8.71 -5.90 -12.70
C GLU A 164 -7.42 -5.90 -11.86
N LEU A 165 -6.46 -5.05 -12.23
CA LEU A 165 -5.24 -4.82 -11.45
C LEU A 165 -5.56 -4.18 -10.08
N GLU A 166 -6.41 -3.14 -10.08
CA GLU A 166 -6.88 -2.48 -8.85
C GLU A 166 -7.67 -3.43 -7.96
N ASN A 167 -8.59 -4.22 -8.53
CA ASN A 167 -9.38 -5.21 -7.80
C ASN A 167 -8.51 -6.34 -7.21
N THR A 168 -7.51 -6.82 -7.96
CA THR A 168 -6.54 -7.81 -7.47
C THR A 168 -5.83 -7.30 -6.22
N TRP A 169 -5.34 -6.06 -6.24
CA TRP A 169 -4.62 -5.50 -5.11
C TRP A 169 -5.53 -5.22 -3.89
N ILE A 170 -6.76 -4.76 -4.12
CA ILE A 170 -7.78 -4.58 -3.06
C ILE A 170 -8.17 -5.93 -2.42
N SER A 171 -8.24 -7.01 -3.20
CA SER A 171 -8.49 -8.37 -2.69
C SER A 171 -7.43 -8.79 -1.68
N ILE A 172 -6.16 -8.52 -2.02
CA ILE A 172 -5.00 -8.88 -1.19
C ILE A 172 -4.91 -7.97 0.04
N TYR A 173 -5.29 -6.70 -0.07
CA TYR A 173 -5.44 -5.83 1.10
C TYR A 173 -6.52 -6.37 2.07
N ALA A 174 -7.69 -6.75 1.56
CA ALA A 174 -8.75 -7.33 2.40
C ALA A 174 -8.31 -8.64 3.09
N LEU A 175 -7.59 -9.51 2.38
CA LEU A 175 -6.95 -10.70 2.96
C LEU A 175 -6.00 -10.34 4.13
N TRP A 176 -5.12 -9.34 3.95
CA TRP A 176 -4.19 -8.91 5.01
C TRP A 176 -4.81 -8.18 6.20
N LEU A 177 -6.06 -7.69 6.07
CA LEU A 177 -6.82 -7.17 7.21
C LEU A 177 -7.46 -8.31 8.02
N LEU A 178 -7.95 -9.35 7.36
CA LEU A 178 -8.59 -10.52 8.00
C LEU A 178 -7.57 -11.50 8.61
N HIS A 179 -6.47 -11.76 7.90
CA HIS A 179 -5.41 -12.71 8.28
C HIS A 179 -4.11 -11.98 8.66
N HIS A 180 -4.26 -10.91 9.46
CA HIS A 180 -3.15 -10.05 9.88
C HIS A 180 -2.16 -10.71 10.86
N ASP A 181 -2.53 -11.88 11.36
CA ASP A 181 -1.81 -12.81 12.23
C ASP A 181 -0.88 -13.78 11.47
N LEU A 182 -1.02 -13.87 10.15
CA LEU A 182 -0.16 -14.69 9.28
C LEU A 182 0.94 -13.83 8.62
N ASP A 183 2.15 -14.38 8.48
CA ASP A 183 3.23 -13.79 7.68
C ASP A 183 3.14 -14.14 6.19
N VAL A 184 2.50 -15.27 5.86
CA VAL A 184 2.36 -15.80 4.49
C VAL A 184 0.96 -16.39 4.31
N ILE A 185 0.30 -16.04 3.20
CA ILE A 185 -0.98 -16.63 2.78
C ILE A 185 -0.75 -17.35 1.43
N PRO A 186 -0.83 -18.69 1.38
CA PRO A 186 -0.86 -19.42 0.12
C PRO A 186 -2.21 -19.22 -0.59
N ILE A 187 -2.18 -18.98 -1.91
CA ILE A 187 -3.35 -18.80 -2.76
C ILE A 187 -3.19 -19.54 -4.09
N THR A 188 -4.30 -19.96 -4.69
CA THR A 188 -4.38 -20.24 -6.13
C THR A 188 -4.94 -19.01 -6.84
N PRO A 189 -4.20 -18.34 -7.75
CA PRO A 189 -4.70 -17.17 -8.45
C PRO A 189 -5.83 -17.50 -9.46
N PRO A 190 -6.79 -16.58 -9.70
CA PRO A 190 -7.91 -16.79 -10.63
C PRO A 190 -7.51 -16.98 -12.10
N SER A 191 -6.33 -16.50 -12.52
CA SER A 191 -5.93 -16.50 -13.93
C SER A 191 -4.41 -16.51 -14.14
N SER A 192 -4.00 -16.84 -15.36
CA SER A 192 -2.62 -16.68 -15.86
C SER A 192 -2.15 -15.22 -15.81
N ALA A 193 -3.04 -14.27 -16.13
CA ALA A 193 -2.78 -12.83 -16.02
C ALA A 193 -2.47 -12.47 -14.56
N THR A 194 -3.38 -12.76 -13.62
CA THR A 194 -3.19 -12.48 -12.19
C THR A 194 -1.93 -13.14 -11.65
N THR A 195 -1.67 -14.41 -12.01
CA THR A 195 -0.41 -15.12 -11.71
C THR A 195 0.82 -14.33 -12.17
N THR A 196 0.80 -13.81 -13.40
CA THR A 196 1.89 -13.02 -13.97
C THR A 196 2.08 -11.70 -13.23
N TYR A 197 1.01 -10.99 -12.88
CA TYR A 197 1.08 -9.75 -12.08
C TYR A 197 1.68 -9.98 -10.69
N LEU A 198 1.21 -11.01 -9.97
CA LEU A 198 1.69 -11.29 -8.60
C LEU A 198 3.18 -11.63 -8.57
N LEU A 199 3.64 -12.43 -9.54
CA LEU A 199 5.05 -12.80 -9.68
C LEU A 199 5.92 -11.64 -10.15
N ALA A 200 5.51 -10.93 -11.22
CA ALA A 200 6.31 -9.85 -11.80
C ALA A 200 6.44 -8.62 -10.90
N THR A 201 5.55 -8.46 -9.93
CA THR A 201 5.59 -7.35 -8.94
C THR A 201 6.19 -7.77 -7.60
N GLY A 202 6.53 -9.04 -7.41
CA GLY A 202 7.02 -9.58 -6.14
C GLY A 202 5.96 -9.63 -5.03
N LEU A 203 4.68 -9.41 -5.35
CA LEU A 203 3.58 -9.46 -4.38
C LEU A 203 3.28 -10.90 -3.91
N ALA A 204 3.61 -11.89 -4.75
CA ALA A 204 3.71 -13.28 -4.34
C ALA A 204 4.96 -13.96 -4.92
N ALA A 205 5.45 -14.99 -4.23
CA ALA A 205 6.45 -15.93 -4.75
C ALA A 205 5.80 -17.28 -5.08
N PRO A 206 6.37 -18.13 -5.96
CA PRO A 206 5.87 -19.50 -6.13
C PRO A 206 6.06 -20.34 -4.86
N SER A 207 5.18 -21.32 -4.64
CA SER A 207 5.44 -22.39 -3.67
C SER A 207 6.75 -23.13 -4.02
N PRO A 208 7.69 -23.31 -3.08
CA PRO A 208 8.92 -24.07 -3.31
C PRO A 208 8.69 -25.59 -3.31
N PHE A 209 7.46 -26.03 -3.04
CA PHE A 209 7.07 -27.45 -2.96
C PHE A 209 6.37 -27.96 -4.24
N GLU A 210 6.11 -27.08 -5.22
CA GLU A 210 5.46 -27.42 -6.49
C GLU A 210 6.46 -27.45 -7.65
N SER A 211 6.20 -28.29 -8.65
CA SER A 211 7.02 -28.35 -9.86
C SER A 211 6.93 -27.05 -10.65
N ALA A 212 8.07 -26.54 -11.13
CA ALA A 212 8.12 -25.36 -12.00
C ALA A 212 7.47 -25.55 -13.39
N THR A 213 7.03 -26.77 -13.71
CA THR A 213 6.39 -27.15 -14.98
C THR A 213 4.89 -26.88 -15.04
N GLU A 214 4.23 -26.61 -13.91
CA GLU A 214 2.77 -26.43 -13.85
C GLU A 214 2.40 -24.94 -13.82
N SER A 215 1.65 -24.50 -14.83
CA SER A 215 1.28 -23.08 -15.04
C SER A 215 -0.16 -22.74 -14.67
N SER A 216 -1.04 -23.75 -14.58
CA SER A 216 -2.45 -23.62 -14.20
C SER A 216 -2.65 -24.22 -12.80
N GLY A 217 -3.30 -23.49 -11.88
CA GLY A 217 -3.60 -23.99 -10.53
C GLY A 217 -2.46 -23.86 -9.50
N ARG A 218 -1.29 -23.38 -9.93
CA ARG A 218 -0.08 -23.21 -9.11
C ARG A 218 -0.33 -22.38 -7.84
N THR A 219 0.13 -22.85 -6.69
CA THR A 219 0.08 -22.12 -5.42
C THR A 219 1.14 -21.03 -5.41
N LEU A 220 0.71 -19.79 -5.19
CA LEU A 220 1.57 -18.66 -4.88
C LEU A 220 1.49 -18.31 -3.40
N LEU A 221 2.61 -17.89 -2.83
CA LEU A 221 2.77 -17.44 -1.46
C LEU A 221 2.74 -15.91 -1.42
N LEU A 222 1.61 -15.31 -1.02
CA LEU A 222 1.55 -13.88 -0.69
C LEU A 222 2.37 -13.64 0.58
N ALA A 223 3.37 -12.77 0.52
CA ALA A 223 4.17 -12.40 1.68
C ALA A 223 3.65 -11.09 2.30
N ARG A 224 3.37 -11.10 3.61
CA ARG A 224 2.87 -9.95 4.39
C ARG A 224 3.77 -8.74 4.18
N GLU A 225 5.08 -8.96 4.29
CA GLU A 225 6.08 -7.92 4.14
C GLU A 225 6.20 -7.36 2.72
N ALA A 226 5.89 -8.13 1.68
CA ALA A 226 5.91 -7.64 0.30
C ALA A 226 4.73 -6.71 0.03
N PHE A 227 3.52 -7.11 0.44
CA PHE A 227 2.33 -6.27 0.33
C PHE A 227 2.50 -4.93 1.04
N TRP A 228 2.90 -4.93 2.31
CA TRP A 228 3.10 -3.68 3.07
C TRP A 228 4.30 -2.86 2.57
N GLN A 229 5.24 -3.42 1.82
CA GLN A 229 6.25 -2.64 1.10
C GLN A 229 5.75 -1.98 -0.20
N GLY A 230 4.48 -2.21 -0.56
CA GLY A 230 3.84 -1.62 -1.73
C GLY A 230 3.98 -2.46 -3.00
N ALA A 231 4.32 -3.75 -2.89
CA ALA A 231 4.42 -4.64 -4.05
C ALA A 231 3.12 -4.61 -4.89
N GLY A 232 3.28 -4.42 -6.20
CA GLY A 232 2.20 -4.36 -7.18
C GLY A 232 1.20 -3.21 -7.06
N THR A 233 1.38 -2.26 -6.14
CA THR A 233 0.35 -1.28 -5.81
C THR A 233 0.03 -0.32 -6.97
N PRO A 234 -1.24 -0.18 -7.41
CA PRO A 234 -1.65 0.82 -8.38
C PRO A 234 -1.46 2.26 -7.89
N ASP A 235 -1.15 3.20 -8.80
CA ASP A 235 -0.86 4.61 -8.47
C ASP A 235 -1.93 5.29 -7.59
N ASN A 236 -3.21 5.00 -7.83
CA ASN A 236 -4.33 5.56 -7.06
C ASN A 236 -4.54 4.89 -5.69
N LEU A 237 -3.97 3.71 -5.47
CA LEU A 237 -4.05 2.97 -4.19
C LEU A 237 -2.79 3.15 -3.33
N SER A 238 -1.65 3.48 -3.93
CA SER A 238 -0.35 3.71 -3.27
C SER A 238 -0.45 4.52 -1.99
N TRP A 239 0.15 4.04 -0.89
CA TRP A 239 0.20 4.82 0.35
C TRP A 239 1.04 6.10 0.20
N LEU A 240 2.09 6.08 -0.63
CA LEU A 240 2.79 7.29 -1.06
C LEU A 240 1.96 8.04 -2.09
N ARG A 241 1.72 9.33 -1.85
CA ARG A 241 0.87 10.21 -2.67
C ARG A 241 1.66 11.27 -3.44
N SER A 242 2.98 11.29 -3.32
CA SER A 242 3.85 12.19 -4.07
C SER A 242 5.19 11.54 -4.44
N ARG A 243 5.59 11.74 -5.69
CA ARG A 243 6.85 11.33 -6.34
C ARG A 243 7.35 12.55 -7.15
N PRO A 244 8.09 13.49 -6.54
CA PRO A 244 8.35 14.82 -7.13
C PRO A 244 9.04 14.78 -8.50
N GLU A 245 9.90 13.80 -8.74
CA GLU A 245 10.55 13.59 -10.04
C GLU A 245 9.55 13.16 -11.13
N ALA A 246 8.49 12.43 -10.76
CA ALA A 246 7.45 11.99 -11.69
C ALA A 246 6.42 13.09 -12.06
N SER A 247 6.48 14.29 -11.44
CA SER A 247 5.62 15.41 -11.83
C SER A 247 6.15 16.22 -13.02
N ILE A 248 7.35 15.91 -13.52
CA ILE A 248 7.98 16.61 -14.64
C ILE A 248 7.48 16.02 -15.98
N PRO A 249 6.84 16.79 -16.87
CA PRO A 249 6.37 16.30 -18.16
C PRO A 249 7.50 15.69 -19.01
N GLY A 250 7.28 14.49 -19.53
CA GLY A 250 8.28 13.75 -20.32
C GLY A 250 9.36 13.03 -19.50
N PHE A 251 9.35 13.12 -18.17
CA PHE A 251 10.23 12.30 -17.33
C PHE A 251 9.77 10.83 -17.30
N ASN A 252 10.70 9.91 -17.05
CA ASN A 252 10.41 8.48 -16.93
C ASN A 252 9.76 8.14 -15.58
N SER A 253 8.45 8.35 -15.48
CA SER A 253 7.62 7.96 -14.34
C SER A 253 7.60 6.44 -14.09
N HIS A 254 7.74 5.64 -15.16
CA HIS A 254 7.58 4.18 -15.14
C HIS A 254 8.71 3.43 -14.44
N LEU A 255 9.98 3.80 -14.67
CA LEU A 255 11.14 3.09 -14.08
C LEU A 255 11.60 3.65 -12.74
N GLY A 256 11.11 4.83 -12.32
CA GLY A 256 11.07 5.30 -10.92
C GLY A 256 12.38 5.43 -10.12
N ALA A 257 13.55 5.17 -10.72
CA ALA A 257 14.82 5.11 -10.00
C ALA A 257 15.47 6.49 -9.82
N PHE A 258 15.58 6.95 -8.58
CA PHE A 258 16.41 8.11 -8.25
C PHE A 258 17.91 7.72 -8.23
N ALA A 259 18.67 8.26 -9.18
CA ALA A 259 20.07 7.93 -9.41
C ALA A 259 20.97 8.27 -8.20
N SER A 260 21.88 7.36 -7.87
CA SER A 260 22.77 7.51 -6.70
C SER A 260 24.03 8.32 -7.03
N GLN A 261 23.90 9.65 -7.08
CA GLN A 261 25.04 10.58 -7.08
C GLN A 261 25.55 10.81 -5.65
N MET A 262 26.86 10.96 -5.45
CA MET A 262 27.41 11.35 -4.15
C MET A 262 27.30 12.87 -3.90
N SER A 263 27.00 13.23 -2.66
CA SER A 263 26.92 14.58 -2.12
C SER A 263 27.60 14.64 -0.74
N PHE A 264 27.59 15.81 -0.10
CA PHE A 264 28.14 16.03 1.22
C PHE A 264 27.34 17.09 2.00
N THR A 265 27.32 16.93 3.32
CA THR A 265 26.75 17.91 4.27
C THR A 265 27.83 18.37 5.24
N ARG A 266 27.93 19.69 5.42
CA ARG A 266 28.81 20.35 6.39
C ARG A 266 28.04 21.42 7.15
N ARG A 267 27.39 21.04 8.26
CA ARG A 267 26.56 21.93 9.10
C ARG A 267 26.78 21.63 10.59
N GLY A 268 27.29 22.61 11.33
CA GLY A 268 27.58 22.45 12.75
C GLY A 268 28.56 21.29 12.99
N ASN A 269 28.13 20.31 13.79
CA ASN A 269 28.93 19.11 14.09
C ASN A 269 28.85 18.03 12.99
N VAL A 270 27.93 18.16 12.03
CA VAL A 270 27.77 17.19 10.94
C VAL A 270 28.71 17.55 9.79
N CYS A 271 29.67 16.67 9.51
CA CYS A 271 30.55 16.74 8.35
C CYS A 271 30.64 15.33 7.75
N THR A 272 29.90 15.07 6.68
CA THR A 272 29.64 13.70 6.19
C THR A 272 29.39 13.66 4.68
N THR A 273 29.72 12.54 4.04
CA THR A 273 29.36 12.24 2.64
C THR A 273 28.14 11.31 2.61
N HIS A 274 27.25 11.48 1.65
CA HIS A 274 26.01 10.71 1.53
C HIS A 274 25.49 10.77 0.08
N PRO A 275 24.58 9.88 -0.34
CA PRO A 275 23.85 10.04 -1.59
C PRO A 275 23.10 11.38 -1.63
N LEU A 276 23.03 11.98 -2.81
CA LEU A 276 22.14 13.08 -3.12
C LEU A 276 20.70 12.69 -2.75
N ARG A 277 19.98 13.59 -2.09
CA ARG A 277 18.61 13.34 -1.63
C ARG A 277 17.61 13.74 -2.73
N PRO A 278 16.52 12.97 -2.94
CA PRO A 278 15.42 13.40 -3.77
C PRO A 278 14.88 14.76 -3.33
N GLN A 279 14.36 15.55 -4.27
CA GLN A 279 13.66 16.79 -3.92
C GLN A 279 12.43 16.48 -3.05
N LYS A 280 12.10 17.40 -2.16
CA LYS A 280 10.90 17.31 -1.32
C LYS A 280 9.67 17.67 -2.15
N PRO A 281 8.48 17.05 -1.91
CA PRO A 281 7.22 17.52 -2.48
C PRO A 281 6.99 19.00 -2.20
N ALA A 282 6.15 19.67 -2.97
CA ALA A 282 5.77 21.05 -2.65
C ALA A 282 5.05 21.12 -1.28
N PRO A 283 5.18 22.23 -0.52
CA PRO A 283 4.33 22.49 0.64
C PRO A 283 2.84 22.33 0.29
N GLY A 284 2.05 21.81 1.23
CA GLY A 284 0.63 21.48 1.02
C GLY A 284 0.37 20.16 0.28
N THR A 285 1.40 19.50 -0.24
CA THR A 285 1.26 18.19 -0.89
C THR A 285 1.01 17.09 0.14
N VAL A 286 -0.04 16.29 -0.06
CA VAL A 286 -0.22 15.01 0.64
C VAL A 286 0.94 14.08 0.22
N VAL A 287 1.81 13.72 1.17
CA VAL A 287 2.97 12.86 0.92
C VAL A 287 2.59 11.39 1.13
N TYR A 288 1.71 11.13 2.11
CA TYR A 288 1.26 9.79 2.48
C TYR A 288 -0.23 9.79 2.86
N SER A 289 -0.96 8.72 2.56
CA SER A 289 -2.36 8.53 2.96
C SER A 289 -2.68 7.05 3.21
N ARG A 290 -3.33 6.75 4.34
CA ARG A 290 -3.82 5.40 4.71
C ARG A 290 -5.13 5.50 5.50
N TYR A 291 -6.18 4.81 5.05
CA TYR A 291 -7.39 4.62 5.89
C TYR A 291 -7.07 3.60 6.99
N ILE A 292 -7.30 3.98 8.24
CA ILE A 292 -7.01 3.17 9.44
C ILE A 292 -8.31 2.48 9.87
N VAL A 293 -8.36 1.15 9.83
CA VAL A 293 -9.60 0.41 10.10
C VAL A 293 -9.94 0.45 11.58
N GLU A 294 -8.99 0.15 12.48
CA GLU A 294 -9.21 0.15 13.94
C GLU A 294 -9.63 1.52 14.54
N VAL A 295 -9.39 2.62 13.83
CA VAL A 295 -9.72 4.01 14.24
C VAL A 295 -10.94 4.56 13.50
N GLY A 296 -11.35 3.94 12.39
CA GLY A 296 -12.52 4.36 11.61
C GLY A 296 -12.32 5.61 10.73
N GLN A 297 -11.08 6.07 10.51
CA GLN A 297 -10.79 7.36 9.84
C GLN A 297 -9.65 7.28 8.80
N LEU A 298 -9.56 8.28 7.93
CA LEU A 298 -8.45 8.50 6.99
C LEU A 298 -7.31 9.26 7.68
N LEU A 299 -6.11 8.70 7.69
CA LEU A 299 -4.90 9.40 8.11
C LEU A 299 -4.12 9.89 6.89
N GLN A 300 -3.83 11.19 6.85
CA GLN A 300 -2.96 11.81 5.84
C GLN A 300 -1.73 12.43 6.50
N LEU A 301 -0.57 12.34 5.85
CA LEU A 301 0.64 13.11 6.18
C LEU A 301 0.92 14.09 5.04
N VAL A 302 0.94 15.38 5.35
CA VAL A 302 1.03 16.49 4.38
C VAL A 302 2.31 17.27 4.65
N HIS A 303 3.08 17.61 3.61
CA HIS A 303 4.22 18.52 3.77
C HIS A 303 3.68 19.87 4.25
N ILE A 304 4.07 20.31 5.44
CA ILE A 304 3.46 21.49 6.06
C ILE A 304 3.71 22.73 5.18
N ASP A 305 2.69 23.57 5.09
CA ASP A 305 2.72 24.83 4.36
C ASP A 305 2.50 25.98 5.34
N ALA A 306 3.53 26.78 5.56
CA ALA A 306 3.48 27.93 6.46
C ALA A 306 2.66 29.11 5.90
N SER A 307 2.36 29.11 4.59
CA SER A 307 1.45 30.11 3.98
C SER A 307 -0.03 29.74 4.15
N ASN A 308 -0.34 28.49 4.46
CA ASN A 308 -1.69 28.05 4.79
C ASN A 308 -2.01 28.36 6.27
N PRO A 309 -2.98 29.25 6.56
CA PRO A 309 -3.28 29.68 7.93
C PRO A 309 -3.82 28.55 8.83
N VAL A 310 -4.43 27.50 8.26
CA VAL A 310 -4.89 26.32 9.02
C VAL A 310 -3.70 25.52 9.52
N HIS A 311 -2.72 25.26 8.65
CA HIS A 311 -1.49 24.56 9.02
C HIS A 311 -0.65 25.37 10.02
N PHE A 312 -0.43 26.65 9.71
CA PHE A 312 0.43 27.52 10.51
C PHE A 312 -0.14 27.77 11.92
N SER A 313 -1.43 28.15 12.02
CA SER A 313 -2.05 28.40 13.33
C SER A 313 -2.16 27.15 14.19
N ALA A 314 -2.35 25.96 13.59
CA ALA A 314 -2.31 24.69 14.31
C ALA A 314 -0.91 24.44 14.89
N TYR A 315 0.14 24.50 14.06
CA TYR A 315 1.53 24.37 14.51
C TYR A 315 1.89 25.36 15.62
N ALA A 316 1.58 26.64 15.42
CA ALA A 316 1.86 27.71 16.39
C ALA A 316 1.14 27.50 17.72
N ARG A 317 -0.16 27.14 17.72
CA ARG A 317 -0.90 26.76 18.94
C ARG A 317 -0.23 25.59 19.65
N TRP A 318 0.13 24.53 18.92
CA TRP A 318 0.70 23.33 19.51
C TRP A 318 2.04 23.62 20.16
N GLN A 319 2.99 24.27 19.47
CA GLN A 319 4.29 24.63 20.06
C GLN A 319 4.17 25.61 21.23
N ASN A 320 3.12 26.44 21.25
CA ASN A 320 2.80 27.33 22.37
C ASN A 320 1.90 26.69 23.46
N SER A 321 1.62 25.39 23.39
CA SER A 321 1.00 24.63 24.48
C SER A 321 2.04 24.08 25.46
N ASP A 322 1.76 24.08 26.77
CA ASP A 322 2.74 23.61 27.76
C ASP A 322 3.08 22.13 27.60
N ARG A 323 2.10 21.30 27.21
CA ARG A 323 2.27 19.85 26.99
C ARG A 323 3.29 19.56 25.88
N VAL A 324 3.19 20.25 24.75
CA VAL A 324 4.12 20.03 23.62
C VAL A 324 5.45 20.73 23.89
N ASN A 325 5.42 21.98 24.35
CA ASN A 325 6.61 22.75 24.68
C ASN A 325 7.49 22.08 25.75
N HIS A 326 6.89 21.35 26.71
CA HIS A 326 7.66 20.56 27.67
C HIS A 326 8.64 19.59 26.98
N GLY A 327 8.24 18.97 25.87
CA GLY A 327 9.09 18.06 25.09
C GLY A 327 9.92 18.77 24.02
N TRP A 328 9.26 19.57 23.17
CA TRP A 328 9.82 20.16 21.96
C TRP A 328 10.58 21.48 22.20
N ARG A 329 10.22 22.23 23.25
CA ARG A 329 10.83 23.52 23.65
C ARG A 329 10.74 24.65 22.62
N GLU A 330 9.90 24.51 21.58
CA GLU A 330 9.81 25.48 20.48
C GLU A 330 8.83 26.64 20.70
N ARG A 331 8.26 26.84 21.90
CA ARG A 331 7.45 28.04 22.25
C ARG A 331 8.12 29.34 21.76
N GLY A 332 7.31 30.26 21.24
CA GLY A 332 7.74 31.54 20.69
C GLY A 332 6.63 32.29 19.96
N PRO A 333 6.91 33.50 19.46
CA PRO A 333 5.99 34.25 18.60
C PRO A 333 5.99 33.69 17.18
N ASP A 334 5.04 34.13 16.36
CA ASP A 334 4.79 33.56 15.04
C ASP A 334 5.96 33.76 14.06
N GLU A 335 6.75 34.84 14.17
CA GLU A 335 7.95 35.05 13.36
C GLU A 335 9.00 33.96 13.61
N LYS A 336 9.10 33.46 14.85
CA LYS A 336 9.98 32.34 15.21
C LYS A 336 9.49 31.04 14.56
N HIS A 337 8.19 30.78 14.61
CA HIS A 337 7.58 29.59 14.00
C HIS A 337 7.72 29.61 12.47
N ALA A 338 7.51 30.75 11.83
CA ALA A 338 7.69 30.94 10.40
C ALA A 338 9.16 30.73 9.98
N ALA A 339 10.11 31.32 10.70
CA ALA A 339 11.54 31.11 10.46
C ALA A 339 11.97 29.64 10.66
N TYR A 340 11.40 28.96 11.66
CA TYR A 340 11.65 27.54 11.91
C TYR A 340 11.16 26.67 10.73
N LEU A 341 9.90 26.83 10.33
CA LEU A 341 9.31 26.07 9.23
C LEU A 341 10.01 26.37 7.88
N GLU A 342 10.43 27.60 7.63
CA GLU A 342 11.23 27.95 6.46
C GLU A 342 12.61 27.27 6.50
N SER A 343 13.27 27.21 7.66
CA SER A 343 14.55 26.51 7.82
C SER A 343 14.43 25.00 7.52
N GLN A 344 13.34 24.37 7.98
CA GLN A 344 12.99 22.98 7.67
C GLN A 344 12.61 22.81 6.19
N ARG A 345 12.01 23.83 5.55
CA ARG A 345 11.66 23.81 4.11
C ARG A 345 12.90 23.84 3.23
N ILE A 346 13.92 24.66 3.56
CA ILE A 346 15.15 24.77 2.75
C ILE A 346 16.19 23.67 3.03
N ASP A 347 16.23 23.08 4.23
CA ASP A 347 17.20 22.03 4.57
C ASP A 347 16.88 20.71 3.82
N PRO A 348 17.73 20.22 2.90
CA PRO A 348 17.46 19.00 2.14
C PRO A 348 17.47 17.73 3.01
N HIS A 349 18.00 17.78 4.23
CA HIS A 349 18.09 16.63 5.12
C HIS A 349 16.73 16.25 5.76
N THR A 350 15.79 17.18 5.88
CA THR A 350 14.56 17.06 6.70
C THR A 350 13.29 17.49 5.96
N MET A 351 12.15 16.95 6.35
CA MET A 351 10.82 17.30 5.87
C MET A 351 9.83 17.39 7.05
N SER A 352 9.31 18.59 7.28
CA SER A 352 8.24 18.85 8.24
C SER A 352 6.88 18.40 7.68
N LEU A 353 6.13 17.66 8.48
CA LEU A 353 4.83 17.10 8.14
C LEU A 353 3.78 17.56 9.16
N ILE A 354 2.61 17.95 8.66
CA ILE A 354 1.38 18.03 9.46
C ILE A 354 0.56 16.76 9.18
N PHE A 355 -0.02 16.14 10.20
CA PHE A 355 -0.86 14.95 10.03
C PHE A 355 -2.32 15.24 10.36
N LEU A 356 -3.20 14.72 9.52
CA LEU A 356 -4.63 15.02 9.49
C LEU A 356 -5.45 13.75 9.69
N TRP A 357 -6.55 13.84 10.45
CA TRP A 357 -7.61 12.82 10.50
C TRP A 357 -8.83 13.35 9.75
N ASP A 358 -9.23 12.70 8.66
CA ASP A 358 -10.34 13.13 7.76
C ASP A 358 -10.25 14.60 7.30
N GLY A 359 -9.03 15.14 7.22
CA GLY A 359 -8.73 16.53 6.87
C GLY A 359 -8.49 17.47 8.05
N GLU A 360 -8.84 17.08 9.28
CA GLU A 360 -8.62 17.90 10.47
C GLU A 360 -7.17 17.81 11.01
N PRO A 361 -6.46 18.93 11.23
CA PRO A 361 -5.11 18.93 11.81
C PRO A 361 -5.06 18.30 13.21
N ALA A 362 -4.25 17.25 13.36
CA ALA A 362 -4.16 16.49 14.60
C ALA A 362 -2.78 16.54 15.27
N GLY A 363 -1.72 16.79 14.51
CA GLY A 363 -0.38 16.97 15.05
C GLY A 363 0.68 17.15 13.97
N TYR A 364 1.94 17.08 14.40
CA TYR A 364 3.11 17.42 13.60
C TYR A 364 4.21 16.35 13.74
N SER A 365 5.00 16.19 12.69
CA SER A 365 6.11 15.24 12.61
C SER A 365 7.24 15.83 11.78
N GLU A 366 8.46 15.39 12.04
CA GLU A 366 9.60 15.62 11.15
C GLU A 366 10.16 14.26 10.74
N VAL A 367 10.47 14.11 9.46
CA VAL A 367 11.17 12.94 8.92
C VAL A 367 12.41 13.39 8.16
N GLY A 368 13.54 12.74 8.42
CA GLY A 368 14.83 13.18 7.88
C GLY A 368 15.78 12.03 7.61
N TRP A 369 16.92 12.33 7.00
CA TRP A 369 17.99 11.37 6.71
C TRP A 369 18.95 11.27 7.89
N ALA A 370 18.95 10.14 8.60
CA ALA A 370 19.62 10.03 9.89
C ALA A 370 21.12 10.34 9.82
N LYS A 371 21.77 10.07 8.67
CA LYS A 371 23.21 10.31 8.46
C LYS A 371 23.59 11.81 8.42
N GLU A 372 22.64 12.69 8.10
CA GLU A 372 22.84 14.15 8.05
C GLU A 372 22.40 14.88 9.34
N ASP A 373 21.82 14.18 10.32
CA ASP A 373 21.47 14.77 11.61
C ASP A 373 22.61 14.70 12.63
N ASN A 374 22.61 15.64 13.58
CA ASN A 374 23.48 15.67 14.74
C ASN A 374 23.46 14.35 15.54
N THR A 375 22.35 13.61 15.53
CA THR A 375 22.22 12.30 16.19
C THR A 375 23.23 11.28 15.64
N ALA A 376 23.55 11.31 14.33
CA ALA A 376 24.55 10.41 13.73
C ALA A 376 25.91 10.48 14.43
N CYS A 377 26.33 11.68 14.84
CA CYS A 377 27.59 11.94 15.53
C CYS A 377 27.73 11.17 16.86
N PHE A 378 26.63 10.73 17.47
CA PHE A 378 26.61 10.08 18.78
C PHE A 378 26.25 8.60 18.72
N VAL A 379 25.32 8.17 17.84
CA VAL A 379 24.67 6.84 17.96
C VAL A 379 25.57 5.65 17.63
N SER A 380 26.57 5.80 16.76
CA SER A 380 27.50 4.72 16.44
C SER A 380 28.39 4.38 17.65
N SER A 381 29.21 5.34 18.08
CA SER A 381 30.14 5.18 19.21
C SER A 381 29.45 4.92 20.54
N ASN A 382 28.25 5.48 20.76
CA ASN A 382 27.53 5.26 22.02
C ASN A 382 26.69 3.99 22.02
N CYS A 383 25.96 3.69 20.93
CA CYS A 383 24.85 2.73 20.97
C CYS A 383 25.08 1.49 20.09
N GLY A 384 26.21 1.41 19.39
CA GLY A 384 26.47 0.34 18.42
C GLY A 384 25.58 0.41 17.19
N ILE A 385 24.99 1.57 16.89
CA ILE A 385 24.10 1.75 15.73
C ILE A 385 24.89 2.43 14.63
N HIS A 386 25.38 1.63 13.68
CA HIS A 386 25.80 2.13 12.39
C HIS A 386 24.59 2.70 11.66
N ILE A 387 24.72 3.91 11.09
CA ILE A 387 23.70 4.58 10.28
C ILE A 387 24.12 4.50 8.82
N GLY A 388 23.36 3.74 8.03
CA GLY A 388 23.60 3.56 6.61
C GLY A 388 23.15 4.74 5.75
N GLU A 389 23.50 4.69 4.47
CA GLU A 389 23.33 5.80 3.53
C GLU A 389 21.89 6.31 3.34
N PHE A 390 20.89 5.46 3.56
CA PHE A 390 19.47 5.78 3.34
C PHE A 390 18.63 5.67 4.62
N ASP A 391 19.25 5.41 5.77
CA ASP A 391 18.54 5.29 7.04
C ASP A 391 17.96 6.64 7.48
N GLN A 392 16.81 6.60 8.16
CA GLN A 392 16.02 7.79 8.45
C GLN A 392 15.79 8.02 9.95
N LEU A 393 15.34 9.22 10.30
CA LEU A 393 14.84 9.55 11.63
C LEU A 393 13.38 10.00 11.56
N SER A 394 12.70 10.00 12.70
CA SER A 394 11.34 10.54 12.81
C SER A 394 11.07 11.14 14.20
N HIS A 395 10.67 12.42 14.25
CA HIS A 395 10.10 13.05 15.43
C HIS A 395 8.56 13.15 15.31
N ILE A 396 7.82 13.19 16.42
CA ILE A 396 6.34 13.23 16.44
C ILE A 396 5.80 14.00 17.65
N LEU A 397 4.75 14.81 17.43
CA LEU A 397 3.85 15.34 18.47
C LEU A 397 2.40 15.15 18.05
N VAL A 398 1.54 14.70 18.97
CA VAL A 398 0.08 14.87 18.83
C VAL A 398 -0.26 16.25 19.37
N GLY A 399 -0.82 17.09 18.51
CA GLY A 399 -1.06 18.50 18.76
C GLY A 399 -2.36 18.72 19.52
N GLU A 400 -3.48 18.36 18.89
CA GLU A 400 -4.80 18.50 19.49
C GLU A 400 -5.09 17.44 20.57
N GLU A 401 -5.87 17.82 21.58
CA GLU A 401 -6.24 16.91 22.68
C GLU A 401 -7.18 15.79 22.23
N SER A 402 -8.14 16.09 21.34
CA SER A 402 -9.16 15.17 20.81
C SER A 402 -8.57 13.97 20.07
N PHE A 403 -7.43 14.14 19.41
CA PHE A 403 -6.78 13.11 18.61
C PHE A 403 -5.70 12.30 19.37
N ARG A 404 -5.65 12.45 20.70
CA ARG A 404 -4.81 11.60 21.58
C ARG A 404 -5.43 10.22 21.78
N GLY A 405 -4.61 9.25 22.20
CA GLY A 405 -5.03 7.88 22.51
C GLY A 405 -4.03 6.84 22.01
N GLY A 406 -4.04 5.64 22.59
CA GLY A 406 -3.09 4.56 22.25
C GLY A 406 -3.18 4.13 20.79
N LYS A 407 -4.39 3.76 20.34
CA LYS A 407 -4.70 3.35 18.95
C LYS A 407 -4.31 4.43 17.93
N ARG A 408 -4.74 5.68 18.15
CA ARG A 408 -4.39 6.84 17.31
C ARG A 408 -2.87 7.06 17.25
N TYR A 409 -2.18 6.98 18.39
CA TYR A 409 -0.72 7.11 18.42
C TYR A 409 -0.03 5.99 17.63
N GLN A 410 -0.47 4.75 17.79
CA GLN A 410 0.05 3.59 17.07
C GLN A 410 -0.16 3.77 15.55
N ALA A 411 -1.37 4.11 15.12
CA ALA A 411 -1.70 4.34 13.72
C ALA A 411 -0.84 5.44 13.08
N VAL A 412 -0.71 6.60 13.74
CA VAL A 412 0.09 7.73 13.25
C VAL A 412 1.58 7.40 13.23
N ALA A 413 2.12 6.86 14.33
CA ALA A 413 3.54 6.56 14.42
C ALA A 413 3.94 5.44 13.45
N THR A 414 3.14 4.38 13.30
CA THR A 414 3.33 3.37 12.25
C THR A 414 3.30 4.00 10.87
N SER A 415 2.35 4.90 10.56
CA SER A 415 2.29 5.54 9.25
C SER A 415 3.48 6.47 8.95
N ILE A 416 4.03 7.16 9.95
CA ILE A 416 5.26 7.95 9.80
C ILE A 416 6.46 7.03 9.50
N LYS A 417 6.61 5.93 10.24
CA LYS A 417 7.65 4.92 9.98
C LYS A 417 7.45 4.25 8.60
N HIS A 418 6.21 4.02 8.20
CA HIS A 418 5.83 3.48 6.90
C HIS A 418 6.26 4.42 5.76
N LEU A 419 5.92 5.72 5.86
CA LEU A 419 6.40 6.75 4.92
C LEU A 419 7.93 6.74 4.83
N CYS A 420 8.66 6.66 5.93
CA CYS A 420 10.11 6.54 5.90
C CYS A 420 10.58 5.34 5.06
N PHE A 421 10.11 4.13 5.36
CA PHE A 421 10.55 2.91 4.65
C PHE A 421 10.11 2.83 3.17
N LEU A 422 9.03 3.51 2.77
CA LEU A 422 8.61 3.58 1.37
C LEU A 422 9.32 4.69 0.59
N ARG A 423 9.62 5.84 1.21
CA ARG A 423 10.19 7.02 0.50
C ARG A 423 11.53 6.71 -0.17
N ASP A 424 12.29 5.77 0.39
CA ASP A 424 13.40 5.12 -0.31
C ASP A 424 13.46 3.65 0.15
N PRO A 425 13.30 2.66 -0.76
CA PRO A 425 13.30 1.24 -0.38
C PRO A 425 14.64 0.76 0.18
N ARG A 426 15.73 1.53 0.01
CA ARG A 426 17.06 1.25 0.59
C ARG A 426 17.16 1.63 2.07
N THR A 427 16.13 2.26 2.65
CA THR A 427 16.05 2.57 4.09
C THR A 427 16.00 1.26 4.89
N THR A 428 17.05 0.95 5.68
CA THR A 428 17.16 -0.31 6.45
C THR A 428 16.67 -0.17 7.90
N GLN A 429 16.65 1.05 8.42
CA GLN A 429 16.12 1.37 9.74
C GLN A 429 15.62 2.80 9.84
N VAL A 430 14.73 3.05 10.81
CA VAL A 430 14.24 4.38 11.16
C VAL A 430 14.43 4.63 12.66
N ILE A 431 15.27 5.60 12.98
CA ILE A 431 15.67 5.99 14.34
C ILE A 431 14.61 6.89 14.99
N ALA A 432 14.55 6.87 16.33
CA ALA A 432 13.93 7.92 17.13
C ALA A 432 14.71 8.09 18.45
N GLU A 433 14.83 9.33 18.92
CA GLU A 433 15.71 9.77 20.01
C GLU A 433 15.01 10.66 21.08
N PRO A 434 13.77 10.31 21.49
CA PRO A 434 13.00 11.10 22.44
C PRO A 434 13.76 11.34 23.75
N ARG A 435 13.50 12.49 24.36
CA ARG A 435 13.92 12.80 25.73
C ARG A 435 13.50 11.68 26.68
N PHE A 436 14.44 11.21 27.53
CA PHE A 436 14.28 9.97 28.30
C PHE A 436 13.10 9.98 29.30
N ASP A 437 12.68 11.18 29.69
CA ASP A 437 11.68 11.51 30.70
C ASP A 437 10.27 11.74 30.12
N LEU A 438 10.11 11.72 28.80
CA LEU A 438 8.80 11.96 28.18
C LEU A 438 7.86 10.74 28.31
N PRO A 439 6.56 10.95 28.60
CA PRO A 439 5.54 9.90 28.56
C PRO A 439 5.42 9.18 27.21
N SER A 440 5.93 9.76 26.13
CA SER A 440 5.99 9.11 24.81
C SER A 440 6.99 7.95 24.74
N VAL A 441 7.98 7.85 25.66
CA VAL A 441 8.97 6.76 25.67
C VAL A 441 8.34 5.39 25.97
N PRO A 442 7.56 5.18 27.06
CA PRO A 442 6.89 3.90 27.28
C PRO A 442 5.79 3.61 26.24
N ILE A 443 5.14 4.64 25.70
CA ILE A 443 4.15 4.49 24.60
C ILE A 443 4.87 3.96 23.33
N GLN A 444 6.01 4.54 22.96
CA GLN A 444 6.85 4.09 21.83
C GLN A 444 7.39 2.67 22.01
N ALA A 445 7.65 2.24 23.24
CA ALA A 445 8.08 0.86 23.53
C ALA A 445 6.92 -0.15 23.56
N ARG A 446 5.66 0.31 23.67
CA ARG A 446 4.47 -0.54 23.74
C ARG A 446 3.81 -0.77 22.37
N PHE A 447 3.77 0.25 21.53
CA PHE A 447 2.91 0.26 20.32
C PHE A 447 3.67 0.08 18.99
N LEU A 448 5.01 0.07 19.01
CA LEU A 448 5.84 -0.09 17.81
C LEU A 448 6.83 -1.25 18.00
N PRO A 449 7.07 -2.08 16.97
CA PRO A 449 8.00 -3.22 17.04
C PRO A 449 9.46 -2.75 16.87
N GLN A 450 9.89 -1.83 17.73
CA GLN A 450 11.20 -1.18 17.66
C GLN A 450 12.06 -1.50 18.87
N GLU A 451 13.36 -1.66 18.64
CA GLU A 451 14.31 -1.92 19.71
C GLU A 451 14.55 -0.66 20.54
N ARG A 452 14.17 -0.70 21.82
CA ARG A 452 14.67 0.26 22.81
C ARG A 452 16.15 -0.05 23.08
N LYS A 453 17.04 0.82 22.61
CA LYS A 453 18.48 0.74 22.83
C LYS A 453 18.82 1.45 24.16
N LYS A 454 19.98 2.12 24.28
CA LYS A 454 20.40 2.74 25.54
C LYS A 454 19.95 4.21 25.69
N ARG A 455 20.20 4.78 26.89
CA ARG A 455 20.18 6.23 27.10
C ARG A 455 21.44 6.89 26.53
N VAL A 456 21.30 8.09 25.99
CA VAL A 456 22.40 8.87 25.38
C VAL A 456 22.39 10.27 25.96
N GLN A 457 23.57 10.78 26.31
CA GLN A 457 23.73 12.21 26.61
C GLN A 457 24.07 12.95 25.32
N LEU A 458 23.12 13.75 24.83
CA LEU A 458 23.33 14.70 23.74
C LEU A 458 23.59 16.10 24.35
N PRO A 459 24.19 17.04 23.61
CA PRO A 459 24.52 18.37 24.14
C PRO A 459 23.31 19.17 24.68
N HIS A 460 22.11 18.92 24.15
CA HIS A 460 20.88 19.66 24.48
C HIS A 460 19.82 18.82 25.25
N LYS A 461 19.98 17.48 25.32
CA LYS A 461 19.03 16.56 25.98
C LYS A 461 19.69 15.25 26.41
N GLN A 462 19.18 14.64 27.48
CA GLN A 462 19.34 13.19 27.68
C GLN A 462 18.22 12.46 26.95
N ALA A 463 18.56 11.54 26.05
CA ALA A 463 17.63 10.81 25.19
C ALA A 463 17.56 9.32 25.55
N VAL A 464 16.48 8.66 25.15
CA VAL A 464 16.43 7.19 24.94
C VAL A 464 16.42 6.97 23.43
N LEU A 465 17.32 6.12 22.95
CA LEU A 465 17.39 5.80 21.54
C LEU A 465 16.53 4.57 21.22
N PHE A 466 15.74 4.67 20.16
CA PHE A 466 14.99 3.59 19.53
C PHE A 466 15.50 3.38 18.11
N ALA A 467 15.58 2.12 17.68
CA ALA A 467 15.82 1.77 16.29
C ALA A 467 14.78 0.74 15.83
N LEU A 468 14.10 1.07 14.74
CA LEU A 468 13.15 0.20 14.07
C LEU A 468 13.81 -0.35 12.80
N ARG A 469 13.98 -1.68 12.71
CA ARG A 469 14.51 -2.38 11.52
C ARG A 469 13.43 -2.55 10.45
N ARG A 470 13.82 -2.56 9.17
CA ARG A 470 12.91 -2.67 8.02
C ARG A 470 12.14 -3.99 8.05
N GLU A 471 12.87 -5.08 8.25
CA GLU A 471 12.38 -6.46 8.25
C GLU A 471 11.33 -6.61 9.35
N ARG A 472 11.73 -6.28 10.59
CA ARG A 472 10.85 -6.29 11.77
C ARG A 472 9.63 -5.37 11.62
N PHE A 473 9.76 -4.23 10.95
CA PHE A 473 8.62 -3.33 10.73
C PHE A 473 7.55 -3.93 9.82
N PHE A 474 7.94 -4.61 8.74
CA PHE A 474 6.98 -5.17 7.79
C PHE A 474 6.40 -6.53 8.25
N GLN A 475 7.11 -7.23 9.13
CA GLN A 475 6.64 -8.44 9.82
C GLN A 475 5.75 -8.11 11.03
N GLU A 476 6.25 -7.43 12.06
CA GLU A 476 5.52 -7.16 13.31
C GLU A 476 4.67 -5.87 13.28
N GLY A 477 4.69 -5.09 12.20
CA GLY A 477 3.99 -3.79 12.12
C GLY A 477 2.47 -3.92 12.23
N HIS A 478 1.86 -3.00 12.98
CA HIS A 478 0.41 -2.94 13.18
C HIS A 478 -0.24 -2.09 12.08
N PHE A 479 -0.77 -2.76 11.05
CA PHE A 479 -1.28 -2.11 9.84
C PHE A 479 -2.81 -2.11 9.66
N TYR A 480 -3.52 -2.86 10.50
CA TYR A 480 -4.98 -2.96 10.59
C TYR A 480 -5.59 -1.86 11.49
#